data_AF-A0A442IEZ3-F1
#
_entry.id   AF-A0A442IEZ3-F1
#
_cell.length_a   1.000
_cell.length_b   1.000
_cell.length_c   1.000
_cell.angle_alpha   90.00
_cell.angle_beta   90.00
_cell.angle_gamma   90.00
#
_symmetry.space_group_name_H-M   'P 1'
#
loop_
_entity.id
_entity.type
_entity.pdbx_description
1 polymer ?
#
loop_
_entity_poly.entity_id
_entity_poly.type
_entity_poly.pdbx_seq_one_letter_code
_entity_poly.pdbx_strand_id
1 'polypeptide(L)' 'MQIQVYEPLTGDVLTRADVANMKLPFEHGWDTWWVTSPTGRILGQHTNYPAAETHLKMLKPLPLAA' A
#
# COMPACT_ATOMS: atom_id res chain seq x y z
N MET A 1 -0.13 -10.60 -1.57
CA MET A 1 0.39 -9.39 -0.92
C MET A 1 -0.10 -8.20 -1.72
N GLN A 2 -0.43 -7.11 -1.06
CA GLN A 2 -0.96 -5.92 -1.69
C GLN A 2 -0.45 -4.65 -1.00
N ILE A 3 -0.55 -3.51 -1.67
CA ILE A 3 -0.31 -2.20 -1.07
C ILE A 3 -1.66 -1.59 -0.74
N GLN A 4 -1.82 -1.24 0.53
CA GLN A 4 -2.94 -0.49 1.06
C GLN A 4 -2.46 0.86 1.54
N VAL A 5 -3.40 1.79 1.65
CA VAL A 5 -3.18 3.10 2.22
C VAL A 5 -4.01 3.17 3.48
N TYR A 6 -3.40 3.72 4.52
CA TYR A 6 -4.11 4.16 5.69
C TYR A 6 -4.32 5.68 5.67
N GLU A 7 -5.56 6.12 5.78
CA GLU A 7 -5.93 7.51 6.03
C GLU A 7 -6.24 7.69 7.52
N PRO A 8 -5.39 8.40 8.29
CA PRO A 8 -5.53 8.46 9.74
C PRO A 8 -6.70 9.33 10.21
N LEU A 9 -7.20 10.24 9.38
CA LEU A 9 -8.30 11.14 9.75
C LEU A 9 -9.65 10.43 9.75
N THR A 10 -9.88 9.58 8.75
CA THR A 10 -11.11 8.78 8.60
C THR A 10 -10.97 7.41 9.23
N GLY A 11 -9.74 6.91 9.39
CA GLY A 11 -9.45 5.53 9.78
C GLY A 11 -9.58 4.54 8.63
N ASP A 12 -9.76 5.02 7.39
CA ASP A 12 -10.00 4.17 6.23
C ASP A 12 -8.74 3.44 5.77
N VAL A 13 -8.96 2.21 5.29
CA VAL A 13 -7.93 1.38 4.65
C VAL A 13 -8.31 1.14 3.20
N LEU A 14 -7.64 1.83 2.28
CA LEU A 14 -7.96 1.83 0.85
C LEU A 14 -6.96 1.00 0.05
N THR A 15 -7.39 0.37 -1.04
CA THR A 15 -6.47 -0.25 -2.00
C THR A 15 -5.99 0.76 -3.04
N ARG A 16 -4.84 0.52 -3.67
CA ARG A 16 -4.35 1.39 -4.78
C ARG A 16 -5.39 1.60 -5.89
N ALA A 17 -6.25 0.62 -6.17
CA ALA A 17 -7.28 0.77 -7.18
C ALA A 17 -8.36 1.78 -6.73
N ASP A 18 -8.76 1.71 -5.46
CA ASP A 18 -9.70 2.67 -4.86
C ASP A 18 -9.12 4.09 -4.91
N VAL A 19 -7.84 4.23 -4.57
CA VAL A 19 -7.06 5.47 -4.70
C VAL A 19 -7.06 6.03 -6.12
N ALA A 20 -6.75 5.19 -7.10
CA ALA A 20 -6.64 5.61 -8.50
C ALA A 20 -8.00 5.99 -9.10
N ASN A 21 -9.08 5.35 -8.63
CA ASN A 21 -10.45 5.60 -9.07
C ASN A 21 -11.11 6.78 -8.33
N MET A 22 -10.67 7.08 -7.11
CA MET A 22 -11.05 8.29 -6.40
C MET A 22 -10.33 9.50 -7.02
N LYS A 23 -11.00 10.16 -7.98
CA LYS A 23 -10.74 11.58 -8.24
C LYS A 23 -11.27 12.33 -7.04
N LEU A 24 -10.46 12.75 -6.06
CA LEU A 24 -10.75 13.85 -5.11
C LEU A 24 -9.51 14.14 -4.22
N PRO A 25 -9.39 15.35 -3.63
CA PRO A 25 -8.20 15.79 -2.91
C PRO A 25 -8.30 15.31 -1.46
N PHE A 26 -7.44 14.37 -1.08
CA PHE A 26 -7.19 14.12 0.34
C PHE A 26 -6.66 15.43 0.95
N GLU A 27 -7.43 16.06 1.85
CA GLU A 27 -7.09 17.39 2.44
C GLU A 27 -5.69 17.41 3.06
N HIS A 28 -5.23 16.25 3.56
CA HIS A 28 -3.94 16.10 4.23
C HIS A 28 -3.00 15.09 3.55
N GLY A 29 -3.40 14.52 2.42
CA GLY A 29 -2.60 13.54 1.70
C GLY A 29 -2.50 12.18 2.41
N TRP A 30 -1.62 11.33 1.87
CA TRP A 30 -1.46 9.93 2.24
C TRP A 30 -0.44 9.82 3.37
N ASP A 31 -0.86 9.60 4.62
CA ASP A 31 0.09 9.56 5.74
C ASP A 31 0.90 8.26 5.79
N THR A 32 0.32 7.11 5.38
CA THR A 32 1.07 5.84 5.43
C THR A 32 0.62 4.81 4.40
N TRP A 33 1.60 4.28 3.68
CA TRP A 33 1.48 3.15 2.75
C TRP A 33 1.83 1.85 3.46
N TRP A 34 0.90 0.90 3.48
CA TRP A 34 1.08 -0.41 4.11
C TRP A 34 1.28 -1.48 3.05
N VAL A 35 2.27 -2.34 3.26
CA VAL A 35 2.41 -3.60 2.53
C VAL A 35 1.78 -4.68 3.37
N THR A 36 0.75 -5.35 2.87
CA THR A 36 0.01 -6.36 3.61
C THR A 36 0.08 -7.75 2.96
N SER A 37 0.04 -8.78 3.80
CA SER A 37 -0.11 -10.17 3.36
C SER A 37 -1.50 -10.38 2.73
N PRO A 38 -1.74 -11.49 2.00
CA PRO A 38 -3.09 -11.87 1.55
C PRO A 38 -4.10 -12.01 2.70
N THR A 39 -3.63 -12.26 3.93
CA THR A 39 -4.46 -12.39 5.13
C THR A 39 -4.69 -11.05 5.85
N GLY A 40 -4.23 -9.93 5.29
CA GLY A 40 -4.39 -8.60 5.88
C GLY A 40 -3.36 -8.24 6.96
N ARG A 41 -2.36 -9.08 7.23
CA ARG A 41 -1.28 -8.76 8.18
C ARG A 41 -0.36 -7.68 7.59
N ILE A 42 -0.07 -6.63 8.35
CA ILE A 42 0.91 -5.61 7.96
C ILE A 42 2.32 -6.20 7.99
N LEU A 43 3.00 -6.14 6.85
CA LEU A 43 4.38 -6.59 6.65
C LEU A 43 5.36 -5.41 6.64
N GLY A 44 4.88 -4.20 6.32
CA GLY A 44 5.68 -2.98 6.39
C GLY A 44 4.83 -1.72 6.22
N GLN A 45 5.35 -0.59 6.68
CA GLN A 45 4.72 0.73 6.62
C GLN A 45 5.73 1.74 6.06
N HIS A 46 5.27 2.64 5.19
CA HIS A 46 6.14 3.59 4.49
C HIS A 46 5.43 4.93 4.30
N THR A 47 6.19 6.03 4.26
CA THR A 47 5.65 7.38 4.05
C THR A 47 5.47 7.73 2.56
N ASN A 48 5.92 6.88 1.64
CA ASN A 48 5.78 7.11 0.20
C ASN A 48 5.57 5.80 -0.58
N TYR A 49 4.91 5.93 -1.73
CA TYR A 49 4.55 4.81 -2.59
C TYR A 49 5.76 4.03 -3.15
N PRO A 50 6.83 4.68 -3.67
CA PRO A 50 7.99 3.94 -4.20
C PRO A 50 8.66 3.01 -3.19
N ALA A 51 8.74 3.41 -1.92
CA ALA A 51 9.28 2.57 -0.86
C ALA A 51 8.39 1.35 -0.59
N ALA A 52 7.07 1.53 -0.52
CA ALA A 52 6.11 0.44 -0.39
C ALA A 52 6.15 -0.53 -1.58
N GLU A 53 6.30 -0.01 -2.79
CA GLU A 53 6.41 -0.82 -4.01
C GLU A 53 7.71 -1.63 -4.03
N THR A 54 8.83 -1.01 -3.64
CA THR A 54 10.13 -1.70 -3.52
C THR A 54 10.04 -2.84 -2.52
N HIS A 55 9.45 -2.61 -1.34
CA HIS A 55 9.25 -3.65 -0.33
C HIS A 55 8.34 -4.78 -0.87
N LEU A 56 7.23 -4.45 -1.53
CA LEU A 56 6.36 -5.46 -2.16
C LEU A 56 7.13 -6.32 -3.19
N LYS A 57 8.01 -5.70 -4.00
CA LYS A 57 8.83 -6.39 -5.00
C LYS A 57 9.87 -7.31 -4.36
N MET A 58 10.45 -6.94 -3.22
CA MET A 58 11.37 -7.80 -2.46
C MET A 58 10.65 -9.01 -1.86
N LEU A 59 9.40 -8.83 -1.40
CA LEU A 59 8.61 -9.89 -0.79
C LEU A 59 7.97 -10.84 -1.81
N LYS A 60 7.75 -10.39 -3.05
CA LYS A 60 7.38 -11.28 -4.15
C LYS A 60 8.65 -12.02 -4.57
N PRO A 61 8.78 -13.33 -4.30
CA PRO A 61 9.89 -14.07 -4.88
C PRO A 61 9.83 -13.88 -6.39
N LEU A 62 10.93 -13.40 -6.97
CA LEU A 62 11.15 -13.48 -8.41
C LEU A 62 10.79 -14.91 -8.81
N PRO A 63 10.03 -15.14 -9.89
CA PRO A 63 9.94 -16.49 -10.43
C PRO A 63 11.38 -16.90 -10.71
N LEU A 64 11.90 -17.83 -9.91
CA LEU A 64 13.11 -18.57 -10.25
C LEU A 64 12.77 -19.18 -11.59
N ALA A 65 13.36 -18.63 -12.66
CA ALA A 65 13.20 -19.17 -14.00
C ALA A 65 13.55 -20.66 -13.93
N ALA A 66 12.56 -21.50 -14.21
CA ALA A 66 12.68 -22.95 -14.30
C ALA A 66 13.32 -23.35 -15.62
#